data_AF-A0A958M5J0-F1
#
_entry.id   AF-A0A958M5J0-F1
#
_cell.length_a   1.000
_cell.length_b   1.000
_cell.length_c   1.000
_cell.angle_alpha   90.00
_cell.angle_beta   90.00
_cell.angle_gamma   90.00
#
_symmetry.space_group_name_H-M   'P 1'
#
loop_
_entity.id
_entity.type
_entity.pdbx_description
1 polymer ?
#
loop_
_entity_poly.entity_id
_entity_poly.type
_entity_poly.pdbx_seq_one_letter_code
_entity_poly.pdbx_strand_id
1 'polypeptide(L)' 'MNSLETAIFAGGCFWCTEAVFQRLKGVSEVIPGYTGGTIKNPAYREICTGRTG' A
#
# COMPACT_ATOMS: atom_id res chain seq x y z
N MET A 1 -4.37 -23.95 -11.88
CA MET A 1 -4.79 -22.55 -11.64
C MET A 1 -3.73 -21.94 -10.74
N ASN A 2 -2.96 -20.95 -11.21
CA ASN A 2 -2.07 -20.21 -10.32
C ASN A 2 -2.93 -19.37 -9.39
N SER A 3 -2.92 -19.68 -8.09
CA SER A 3 -3.53 -18.84 -7.06
C SER A 3 -2.59 -17.67 -6.82
N LEU A 4 -3.06 -16.43 -7.03
CA LEU A 4 -2.31 -15.25 -6.61
C LEU A 4 -2.48 -15.08 -5.09
N GLU A 5 -1.37 -14.81 -4.40
CA GLU A 5 -1.39 -14.45 -2.98
C GLU A 5 -1.28 -12.94 -2.82
N THR A 6 -1.85 -12.43 -1.72
CA THR A 6 -1.80 -11.00 -1.38
C THR A 6 -0.90 -10.79 -0.17
N ALA A 7 0.03 -9.85 -0.29
CA ALA A 7 0.87 -9.39 0.81
C ALA A 7 0.74 -7.87 0.97
N ILE A 8 0.80 -7.40 2.22
CA ILE A 8 0.66 -5.99 2.57
C ILE A 8 1.97 -5.52 3.19
N PHE A 9 2.54 -4.44 2.65
CA PHE A 9 3.78 -3.83 3.15
C PHE A 9 3.52 -2.39 3.60
N ALA A 10 3.95 -2.05 4.81
CA ALA A 10 3.88 -0.70 5.37
C ALA A 10 5.28 -0.30 5.87
N GLY A 11 6.02 0.47 5.07
CA GLY A 11 7.46 0.69 5.28
C GLY A 11 7.99 2.04 4.77
N GLY A 12 7.23 3.12 4.97
CA GLY A 12 7.61 4.47 4.53
C GLY A 12 6.78 4.95 3.34
N CYS A 13 7.38 5.78 2.47
CA CYS A 13 6.68 6.32 1.30
C CYS A 13 6.36 5.21 0.30
N PHE A 14 5.07 4.98 0.03
CA PHE A 14 4.63 3.91 -0.85
C PHE A 14 5.09 4.09 -2.30
N TRP A 15 5.39 5.31 -2.78
CA TRP A 15 5.87 5.54 -4.14
C TRP A 15 7.21 4.85 -4.43
N CYS A 16 8.13 4.86 -3.47
CA CYS A 16 9.42 4.19 -3.62
C CYS A 16 9.24 2.67 -3.68
N THR A 17 8.38 2.15 -2.80
CA THR A 17 8.13 0.74 -2.63
C THR A 17 7.35 0.15 -3.81
N GLU A 18 6.32 0.86 -4.28
CA GLU A 18 5.51 0.49 -5.44
C GLU A 18 6.38 0.32 -6.70
N ALA A 19 7.24 1.30 -6.99
CA ALA A 19 8.11 1.26 -8.17
C ALA A 19 9.06 0.05 -8.18
N VAL A 20 9.47 -0.42 -7.01
CA VAL A 20 10.29 -1.63 -6.87
C VAL A 20 9.44 -2.88 -7.12
N PHE A 21 8.29 -3.01 -6.45
CA PHE A 21 7.43 -4.19 -6.56
C PHE A 21 6.85 -4.39 -7.97
N GLN A 22 6.50 -3.30 -8.67
CA GLN A 22 5.99 -3.37 -10.05
C GLN A 22 6.99 -3.99 -11.04
N ARG A 23 8.29 -3.98 -10.72
CA ARG A 23 9.36 -4.55 -11.57
C ARG A 23 9.73 -5.98 -11.19
N LEU A 24 9.20 -6.52 -10.10
CA LEU A 24 9.54 -7.87 -9.64
C LEU A 24 8.81 -8.93 -10.45
N LYS A 25 9.56 -9.93 -10.93
CA LYS A 25 8.98 -11.08 -11.62
C LYS A 25 8.08 -11.87 -10.66
N GLY A 26 6.86 -12.16 -11.10
CA GLY A 26 5.86 -12.87 -10.30
C GLY A 26 4.87 -11.96 -9.57
N VAL A 27 5.09 -10.64 -9.57
CA VAL A 27 4.10 -9.67 -9.10
C VAL A 27 3.13 -9.37 -10.23
N SER A 28 1.83 -9.62 -10.00
CA SER A 28 0.78 -9.33 -10.97
C SER A 28 0.26 -7.89 -10.86
N GLU A 29 0.18 -7.35 -9.65
CA GLU A 29 -0.41 -6.04 -9.37
C GLU A 29 0.19 -5.44 -8.10
N VAL A 30 0.28 -4.11 -8.04
CA VAL A 30 0.67 -3.36 -6.86
C VAL A 30 -0.30 -2.20 -6.69
N ILE A 31 -0.91 -2.11 -5.50
CA ILE A 31 -1.91 -1.07 -5.19
C ILE A 31 -1.39 -0.23 -4.03
N PRO A 32 -1.14 1.08 -4.23
CA PRO A 32 -0.80 1.99 -3.14
C PRO A 32 -2.04 2.32 -2.31
N GLY A 33 -1.90 2.39 -0.99
CA GLY A 33 -3.02 2.67 -0.10
C GLY A 33 -2.61 2.89 1.35
N TYR A 34 -3.62 3.09 2.20
CA TYR A 34 -3.47 3.29 3.63
C TYR A 34 -4.17 2.16 4.37
N THR A 35 -3.54 1.64 5.41
CA THR A 35 -4.08 0.57 6.25
C THR A 35 -3.55 0.71 7.68
N GLY A 36 -4.17 0.02 8.64
CA GLY A 36 -3.75 0.02 10.04
C GLY A 36 -4.20 1.22 10.87
N GLY A 37 -5.03 2.12 10.33
CA GLY A 37 -5.61 3.26 11.05
C GLY A 37 -7.07 3.07 11.48
N THR A 38 -7.65 4.10 12.11
CA THR A 38 -9.02 4.07 12.67
C THR A 38 -10.06 4.75 11.78
N ILE A 39 -9.64 5.60 10.85
CA ILE A 39 -10.54 6.31 9.93
C ILE A 39 -10.91 5.41 8.76
N LYS A 40 -12.21 5.33 8.45
CA LYS A 40 -12.73 4.61 7.28
C LYS A 40 -12.49 5.43 6.01
N ASN A 41 -11.82 4.84 5.02
CA ASN A 41 -11.54 5.43 3.71
C ASN A 41 -10.86 6.83 3.80
N PRO A 42 -9.70 6.94 4.48
CA PRO A 42 -9.05 8.22 4.68
C PRO A 42 -8.53 8.80 3.36
N ALA A 43 -8.75 10.09 3.15
CA ALA A 43 -8.10 10.81 2.07
C ALA A 43 -6.63 11.11 2.42
N TYR A 44 -5.77 11.24 1.40
CA TYR A 44 -4.34 11.53 1.62
C TYR A 44 -4.10 12.76 2.51
N ARG A 45 -4.90 13.82 2.35
CA ARG A 45 -4.81 15.03 3.19
C ARG A 45 -5.02 14.73 4.67
N GLU A 46 -5.91 13.81 5.01
CA GLU A 46 -6.18 13.40 6.39
C GLU A 46 -5.01 12.60 6.94
N ILE A 47 -4.43 11.69 6.13
CA ILE A 47 -3.22 10.93 6.50
C ILE A 47 -2.06 11.87 6.83
N CYS A 48 -1.85 12.92 6.03
CA CYS A 48 -0.79 13.91 6.25
C CYS A 48 -0.90 14.64 7.61
N THR A 49 -2.06 14.63 8.27
CA THR A 49 -2.21 15.20 9.61
C THR A 49 -1.61 14.31 10.70
N GLY A 50 -1.37 13.04 10.42
CA GLY A 50 -0.89 12.04 11.38
C GLY A 50 -1.95 11.58 12.40
N ARG A 51 -3.22 11.98 12.25
CA ARG A 51 -4.30 11.66 13.22
C ARG A 51 -5.16 10.45 12.83
N THR A 52 -4.85 9.79 11.72
CA THR A 52 -5.65 8.70 11.15
C THR A 52 -5.20 7.32 11.62
N GLY A 53 -3.95 7.21 12.08
CA GLY A 53 -3.31 5.97 12.54
C GLY A 53 -3.72 5.61 13.96
#